data_AF-A0A849S6T1-F1
#
_entry.id   AF-A0A849S6T1-F1
#
_cell.length_a   1.000
_cell.length_b   1.000
_cell.length_c   1.000
_cell.angle_alpha   90.00
_cell.angle_beta   90.00
_cell.angle_gamma   90.00
#
_symmetry.space_group_name_H-M   'P 1'
#
loop_
_entity.id
_entity.type
_entity.pdbx_description
1 polymer ?
#
loop_
_entity_poly.entity_id
_entity_poly.type
_entity_poly.pdbx_seq_one_letter_code
_entity_poly.pdbx_strand_id
1 'polypeptide(L)'
;MLTLKKLLAVMPLVLLTGCAANGIYRSDYSPCLATADNPCQAHSLQQYNTAAADEFLLGFVEVDDQGQLRDRAQMQALLDKLYQLAVNDSIIINVFVHGWHHNARPGDPNIESFKGALARLSKIEHDLSLTKHTATRKVVGVYVGWRGESIDVPGLNYLTFWDRKSTAQEVGHLGVTELLVRLEEIANVKNALTPPIKSRLVVMGHSFGGAVVFSATTQILADRFVNSKVGKSSAGDANGFGDLVVLLNPAFEALRYAPAYDLAQAQCSYFDNQVPKLAILTSEADYATKYAFPAGQFFSTFFETHGTIQRNDCKFPLSLDEGAADRSAVGHFGPLISHTLTPTNPQDPHMAIANYTNMKNIWAAQTTGGSTQFGTTVLTHLNKTNPRNPYLNVRVDKELIADHNDVFGGRVMDFLRLLVEMSTAD
;
A
#
# COMPACT_ATOMS: atom_id res chain seq x y z
N MET A 1 -38.32 -24.33 -60.29
CA MET A 1 -37.59 -25.43 -59.61
C MET A 1 -36.21 -24.89 -59.25
N LEU A 2 -35.93 -24.71 -57.94
CA LEU A 2 -34.61 -24.56 -57.28
C LEU A 2 -33.60 -23.52 -57.85
N THR A 3 -32.84 -22.70 -57.11
CA THR A 3 -32.44 -22.74 -55.70
C THR A 3 -31.81 -21.40 -55.29
N LEU A 4 -32.08 -21.05 -54.04
CA LEU A 4 -31.39 -20.11 -53.17
C LEU A 4 -29.86 -20.33 -53.17
N LYS A 5 -29.04 -19.31 -53.48
CA LYS A 5 -27.61 -19.29 -53.10
C LYS A 5 -27.33 -18.08 -52.21
N LYS A 6 -27.23 -18.39 -50.91
CA LYS A 6 -26.76 -17.53 -49.83
C LYS A 6 -25.33 -17.05 -50.13
N LEU A 7 -25.12 -15.74 -50.18
CA LEU A 7 -23.80 -15.16 -49.96
C LEU A 7 -23.61 -15.12 -48.44
N LEU A 8 -22.91 -16.12 -47.88
CA LEU A 8 -22.46 -16.06 -46.49
C LEU A 8 -21.34 -15.00 -46.42
N ALA A 9 -21.55 -13.96 -45.64
CA ALA A 9 -20.48 -13.09 -45.18
C ALA A 9 -19.52 -13.94 -44.32
N VAL A 10 -18.32 -14.20 -44.84
CA VAL A 10 -17.23 -14.80 -44.06
C VAL A 10 -16.67 -13.70 -43.18
N MET A 11 -17.14 -13.63 -41.94
CA MET A 11 -16.52 -12.83 -40.90
C MET A 11 -15.20 -13.52 -40.51
N PRO A 12 -14.03 -12.86 -40.59
CA PRO A 12 -12.79 -13.49 -40.18
C PRO A 12 -12.82 -13.64 -38.66
N LEU A 13 -12.85 -14.90 -38.21
CA LEU A 13 -12.70 -15.27 -36.81
C LEU A 13 -11.23 -15.04 -36.42
N VAL A 14 -10.91 -13.80 -36.02
CA VAL A 14 -9.62 -13.49 -35.40
C VAL A 14 -9.62 -14.15 -34.02
N LEU A 15 -8.97 -15.31 -33.91
CA LEU A 15 -8.66 -15.95 -32.64
C LEU A 15 -7.65 -15.06 -31.89
N LEU A 16 -8.17 -14.17 -31.04
CA LEU A 16 -7.38 -13.40 -30.08
C LEU A 16 -6.87 -14.33 -28.98
N THR A 17 -5.69 -14.93 -29.16
CA THR A 17 -4.96 -15.66 -28.10
C THR A 17 -4.27 -14.72 -27.11
N GLY A 18 -4.81 -13.52 -26.90
CA GLY A 18 -4.18 -12.43 -26.16
C GLY A 18 -4.86 -12.09 -24.83
N CYS A 19 -5.63 -13.00 -24.24
CA CYS A 19 -6.22 -12.76 -22.91
C CYS A 19 -5.27 -13.29 -21.84
N ALA A 20 -5.02 -12.48 -20.80
CA ALA A 20 -4.35 -12.99 -19.61
C ALA A 20 -5.22 -14.07 -18.94
N ALA A 21 -4.57 -15.04 -18.29
CA ALA A 21 -5.27 -16.18 -17.69
C ALA A 21 -6.32 -15.72 -16.68
N ASN A 22 -7.54 -16.22 -16.81
CA ASN A 22 -8.62 -15.98 -15.86
C ASN A 22 -8.70 -17.12 -14.83
N GLY A 23 -7.63 -17.35 -14.09
CA GLY A 23 -7.51 -18.45 -13.14
C GLY A 23 -6.51 -18.17 -12.04
N ILE A 24 -6.38 -19.12 -11.12
CA ILE A 24 -5.41 -19.08 -10.03
C ILE A 24 -4.02 -19.48 -10.56
N TYR A 25 -2.99 -18.73 -10.20
CA TYR A 25 -1.60 -19.00 -10.58
C TYR A 25 -0.87 -19.88 -9.57
N ARG A 26 -1.18 -19.74 -8.27
CA ARG A 26 -0.53 -20.43 -7.16
C ARG A 26 -1.46 -21.47 -6.55
N SER A 27 -1.73 -22.53 -7.32
CA SER A 27 -2.74 -23.55 -7.03
C SER A 27 -2.33 -24.62 -6.02
N ASP A 28 -1.04 -24.73 -5.67
CA ASP A 28 -0.57 -25.66 -4.64
C ASP A 28 -0.45 -24.94 -3.30
N TYR A 29 -1.22 -25.35 -2.29
CA TYR A 29 -1.28 -24.67 -1.00
C TYR A 29 -0.32 -25.24 0.04
N SER A 30 0.48 -26.24 -0.32
CA SER A 30 1.51 -26.79 0.55
C SER A 30 2.73 -25.86 0.61
N PRO A 31 3.40 -25.73 1.79
CA PRO A 31 4.66 -25.00 1.90
C PRO A 31 5.75 -25.60 1.02
N CYS A 32 6.50 -24.76 0.32
CA CYS A 32 7.63 -25.16 -0.51
C CYS A 32 8.90 -24.37 -0.15
N LEU A 33 10.02 -25.07 -0.05
CA LEU A 33 11.34 -24.46 0.13
C LEU A 33 11.89 -24.08 -1.23
N ALA A 34 12.01 -22.78 -1.49
CA ALA A 34 12.47 -22.28 -2.78
C ALA A 34 13.99 -22.41 -2.90
N THR A 35 14.43 -23.08 -3.97
CA THR A 35 15.84 -23.23 -4.34
C THR A 35 16.04 -22.86 -5.80
N ALA A 36 17.30 -22.79 -6.26
CA ALA A 36 17.59 -22.55 -7.68
C ALA A 36 16.97 -23.62 -8.60
N ASP A 37 16.93 -24.88 -8.14
CA ASP A 37 16.39 -26.02 -8.90
C ASP A 37 14.88 -26.21 -8.71
N ASN A 38 14.31 -25.71 -7.60
CA ASN A 38 12.88 -25.72 -7.32
C ASN A 38 12.38 -24.32 -6.95
N PRO A 39 11.96 -23.51 -7.94
CA PRO A 39 11.49 -22.15 -7.71
C PRO A 39 10.08 -22.06 -7.07
N CYS A 40 9.46 -23.19 -6.71
CA CYS A 40 8.14 -23.25 -6.07
C CYS A 40 7.02 -22.52 -6.85
N GLN A 41 7.08 -22.51 -8.18
CA GLN A 41 6.23 -21.64 -9.02
C GLN A 41 4.73 -21.83 -8.81
N ALA A 42 4.26 -23.06 -8.59
CA ALA A 42 2.84 -23.33 -8.36
C ALA A 42 2.40 -23.15 -6.89
N HIS A 43 3.33 -23.00 -5.95
CA HIS A 43 3.02 -22.97 -4.53
C HIS A 43 2.58 -21.58 -4.07
N SER A 44 1.51 -21.50 -3.27
CA SER A 44 1.06 -20.26 -2.63
C SER A 44 1.87 -19.92 -1.37
N LEU A 45 2.63 -20.86 -0.83
CA LEU A 45 3.50 -20.68 0.34
C LEU A 45 4.94 -21.03 -0.02
N GLN A 46 5.82 -20.04 -0.01
CA GLN A 46 7.19 -20.16 -0.46
C GLN A 46 8.15 -19.65 0.61
N GLN A 47 9.05 -20.49 1.10
CA GLN A 47 10.08 -20.11 2.05
C GLN A 47 11.41 -19.92 1.31
N TYR A 48 12.04 -18.77 1.53
CA TYR A 48 13.29 -18.37 0.88
C TYR A 48 14.40 -18.25 1.91
N ASN A 49 15.63 -18.58 1.49
CA ASN A 49 16.86 -18.36 2.26
C ASN A 49 16.82 -18.94 3.69
N THR A 50 16.23 -20.12 3.86
CA THR A 50 16.06 -20.77 5.16
C THR A 50 17.38 -20.81 5.95
N ALA A 51 17.32 -20.41 7.22
CA ALA A 51 18.47 -20.33 8.13
C ALA A 51 19.56 -19.30 7.75
N ALA A 52 19.30 -18.40 6.80
CA ALA A 52 20.15 -17.25 6.52
C ALA A 52 19.61 -15.96 7.15
N ALA A 53 20.43 -14.90 7.18
CA ALA A 53 20.03 -13.59 7.73
C ALA A 53 18.91 -12.92 6.92
N ASP A 54 18.76 -13.28 5.65
CA ASP A 54 17.76 -12.79 4.71
C ASP A 54 16.61 -13.80 4.47
N GLU A 55 16.32 -14.65 5.46
CA GLU A 55 15.19 -15.60 5.46
C GLU A 55 13.83 -14.88 5.45
N PHE A 56 12.94 -15.27 4.54
CA PHE A 56 11.55 -14.79 4.55
C PHE A 56 10.56 -15.84 4.05
N LEU A 57 9.31 -15.72 4.51
CA LEU A 57 8.16 -16.45 3.98
C LEU A 57 7.39 -15.54 3.02
N LEU A 58 7.02 -16.04 1.85
CA LEU A 58 6.13 -15.37 0.90
C LEU A 58 4.86 -16.18 0.70
N GLY A 59 3.72 -15.58 1.04
CA GLY A 59 2.38 -16.10 0.82
C GLY A 59 1.67 -15.39 -0.34
N PHE A 60 0.83 -16.12 -1.06
CA PHE A 60 -0.03 -15.57 -2.12
C PHE A 60 -1.50 -15.75 -1.76
N VAL A 61 -2.29 -14.70 -1.98
CA VAL A 61 -3.76 -14.76 -1.96
C VAL A 61 -4.28 -14.12 -3.23
N GLU A 62 -5.04 -14.87 -4.01
CA GLU A 62 -5.54 -14.46 -5.30
C GLU A 62 -7.04 -14.18 -5.24
N VAL A 63 -7.45 -13.03 -5.77
CA VAL A 63 -8.84 -12.56 -5.83
C VAL A 63 -9.27 -12.39 -7.28
N ASP A 64 -10.55 -12.61 -7.53
CA ASP A 64 -11.16 -12.39 -8.84
C ASP A 64 -11.60 -10.94 -9.05
N ASP A 65 -12.09 -10.64 -10.26
CA ASP A 65 -12.51 -9.28 -10.63
C ASP A 65 -13.75 -8.79 -9.86
N GLN A 66 -14.47 -9.69 -9.17
CA GLN A 66 -15.63 -9.37 -8.35
C GLN A 66 -15.27 -9.27 -6.87
N GLY A 67 -13.96 -9.20 -6.55
CA GLY A 67 -13.48 -9.14 -5.19
C GLY A 67 -13.67 -10.41 -4.38
N GLN A 68 -14.02 -11.54 -4.99
CA GLN A 68 -14.07 -12.83 -4.30
C GLN A 68 -12.68 -13.47 -4.25
N LEU A 69 -12.41 -14.22 -3.19
CA LEU A 69 -11.23 -15.09 -3.15
C LEU A 69 -11.37 -16.14 -4.27
N ARG A 70 -10.34 -16.30 -5.11
CA ARG A 70 -10.30 -17.32 -6.17
C ARG A 70 -10.48 -18.73 -5.59
N ASP A 71 -9.84 -18.97 -4.45
CA ASP A 71 -10.05 -20.15 -3.62
C ASP A 71 -9.86 -19.78 -2.15
N ARG A 72 -10.85 -20.07 -1.30
CA ARG A 72 -10.76 -19.85 0.14
C ARG A 72 -9.69 -20.72 0.81
N ALA A 73 -9.41 -21.91 0.27
CA ALA A 73 -8.38 -22.80 0.80
C ALA A 73 -6.97 -22.21 0.65
N GLN A 74 -6.71 -21.39 -0.38
CA GLN A 74 -5.44 -20.68 -0.54
C GLN A 74 -5.19 -19.71 0.62
N MET A 75 -6.20 -18.89 0.96
CA MET A 75 -6.14 -17.97 2.10
C MET A 75 -6.02 -18.75 3.41
N GLN A 76 -6.82 -19.82 3.58
CA GLN A 76 -6.80 -20.60 4.82
C GLN A 76 -5.41 -21.23 5.08
N ALA A 77 -4.78 -21.80 4.06
CA ALA A 77 -3.43 -22.37 4.18
C ALA A 77 -2.39 -21.31 4.62
N LEU A 78 -2.50 -20.09 4.10
CA LEU A 78 -1.68 -18.97 4.54
C LEU A 78 -1.95 -18.63 6.00
N LEU A 79 -3.20 -18.40 6.37
CA LEU A 79 -3.57 -18.03 7.75
C LEU A 79 -3.11 -19.09 8.75
N ASP A 80 -3.35 -20.38 8.47
CA ASP A 80 -2.93 -21.49 9.32
C ASP A 80 -1.40 -21.48 9.53
N LYS A 81 -0.62 -21.27 8.46
CA LYS A 81 0.84 -21.16 8.55
C LYS A 81 1.26 -19.96 9.39
N LEU A 82 0.59 -18.82 9.23
CA LEU A 82 0.93 -17.59 9.95
C LEU A 82 0.54 -17.65 11.43
N TYR A 83 -0.60 -18.26 11.79
CA TYR A 83 -0.95 -18.52 13.18
C TYR A 83 0.10 -19.42 13.86
N GLN A 84 0.53 -20.49 13.20
CA GLN A 84 1.59 -21.38 13.73
C GLN A 84 2.91 -20.63 13.96
N LEU A 85 3.27 -19.71 13.07
CA LEU A 85 4.45 -18.86 13.22
C LEU A 85 4.27 -17.84 14.35
N ALA A 86 3.13 -17.13 14.40
CA ALA A 86 2.86 -16.09 15.38
C ALA A 86 2.83 -16.59 16.83
N VAL A 87 2.46 -17.87 17.05
CA VAL A 87 2.54 -18.48 18.38
C VAL A 87 3.98 -18.57 18.89
N ASN A 88 4.93 -18.92 18.01
CA ASN A 88 6.31 -19.21 18.41
C ASN A 88 7.24 -18.00 18.25
N ASP A 89 7.02 -17.18 17.23
CA ASP A 89 7.92 -16.13 16.78
C ASP A 89 7.20 -14.78 16.67
N SER A 90 7.94 -13.70 16.89
CA SER A 90 7.48 -12.36 16.52
C SER A 90 7.56 -12.23 15.00
N ILE A 91 6.52 -11.73 14.35
CA ILE A 91 6.46 -11.67 12.90
C ILE A 91 6.28 -10.24 12.40
N ILE A 92 6.85 -9.93 11.23
CA ILE A 92 6.59 -8.69 10.49
C ILE A 92 5.88 -9.07 9.20
N ILE A 93 4.56 -8.86 9.17
CA ILE A 93 3.73 -9.11 8.01
C ILE A 93 3.73 -7.87 7.12
N ASN A 94 4.21 -8.03 5.90
CA ASN A 94 4.20 -7.02 4.86
C ASN A 94 3.22 -7.48 3.79
N VAL A 95 2.07 -6.82 3.68
CA VAL A 95 1.12 -7.09 2.60
C VAL A 95 1.45 -6.19 1.43
N PHE A 96 1.49 -6.72 0.22
CA PHE A 96 1.66 -5.96 -1.01
C PHE A 96 0.56 -6.30 -2.01
N VAL A 97 -0.19 -5.27 -2.42
CA VAL A 97 -1.21 -5.34 -3.47
C VAL A 97 -0.70 -4.63 -4.71
N HIS A 98 -0.59 -5.36 -5.81
CA HIS A 98 0.00 -4.85 -7.05
C HIS A 98 -0.97 -3.98 -7.86
N GLY A 99 -0.42 -3.22 -8.81
CA GLY A 99 -1.14 -2.36 -9.75
C GLY A 99 -1.61 -3.03 -11.04
N TRP A 100 -2.00 -2.19 -11.99
CA TRP A 100 -2.31 -2.56 -13.39
C TRP A 100 -1.10 -3.21 -14.06
N HIS A 101 -1.31 -4.10 -15.05
CA HIS A 101 -0.25 -4.86 -15.74
C HIS A 101 0.55 -5.87 -14.88
N HIS A 102 0.01 -6.24 -13.73
CA HIS A 102 0.59 -7.25 -12.86
C HIS A 102 -0.43 -8.31 -12.48
N ASN A 103 0.06 -9.50 -12.14
CA ASN A 103 -0.72 -10.66 -11.70
C ASN A 103 0.13 -11.51 -10.75
N ALA A 104 -0.46 -12.55 -10.13
CA ALA A 104 0.27 -13.52 -9.31
C ALA A 104 1.14 -14.52 -10.11
N ARG A 105 1.37 -14.27 -11.42
CA ARG A 105 2.12 -15.16 -12.33
C ARG A 105 3.57 -15.32 -11.86
N PRO A 106 4.16 -16.53 -11.92
CA PRO A 106 5.58 -16.72 -11.71
C PRO A 106 6.44 -15.79 -12.58
N GLY A 107 7.43 -15.13 -11.97
CA GLY A 107 8.34 -14.20 -12.65
C GLY A 107 7.76 -12.81 -12.91
N ASP A 108 6.60 -12.45 -12.36
CA ASP A 108 6.09 -11.08 -12.42
C ASP A 108 7.09 -10.09 -11.75
N PRO A 109 7.45 -8.97 -12.41
CA PRO A 109 8.45 -8.03 -11.90
C PRO A 109 8.13 -7.42 -10.53
N ASN A 110 6.84 -7.26 -10.18
CA ASN A 110 6.43 -6.78 -8.87
C ASN A 110 6.65 -7.83 -7.80
N ILE A 111 6.44 -9.13 -8.12
CA ILE A 111 6.77 -10.23 -7.21
C ILE A 111 8.27 -10.25 -6.94
N GLU A 112 9.10 -10.13 -7.98
CA GLU A 112 10.57 -10.17 -7.81
C GLU A 112 11.11 -8.96 -7.04
N SER A 113 10.59 -7.76 -7.33
CA SER A 113 10.92 -6.56 -6.56
C SER A 113 10.51 -6.69 -5.09
N PHE A 114 9.32 -7.25 -4.83
CA PHE A 114 8.82 -7.48 -3.49
C PHE A 114 9.66 -8.51 -2.71
N LYS A 115 10.05 -9.64 -3.34
CA LYS A 115 11.01 -10.59 -2.76
C LYS A 115 12.31 -9.92 -2.36
N GLY A 116 12.86 -9.08 -3.24
CA GLY A 116 14.08 -8.31 -2.95
C GLY A 116 13.90 -7.37 -1.74
N ALA A 117 12.74 -6.73 -1.61
CA ALA A 117 12.43 -5.89 -0.46
C ALA A 117 12.31 -6.71 0.85
N LEU A 118 11.67 -7.88 0.81
CA LEU A 118 11.55 -8.78 1.97
C LEU A 118 12.91 -9.32 2.43
N ALA A 119 13.76 -9.75 1.50
CA ALA A 119 15.12 -10.21 1.80
C ALA A 119 15.96 -9.11 2.48
N ARG A 120 15.90 -7.88 1.94
CA ARG A 120 16.56 -6.71 2.55
C ARG A 120 16.02 -6.42 3.95
N LEU A 121 14.70 -6.45 4.13
CA LEU A 121 14.08 -6.24 5.43
C LEU A 121 14.52 -7.29 6.44
N SER A 122 14.51 -8.58 6.07
CA SER A 122 14.97 -9.66 6.94
C SER A 122 16.43 -9.46 7.36
N LYS A 123 17.30 -9.09 6.42
CA LYS A 123 18.71 -8.83 6.73
C LYS A 123 18.86 -7.70 7.75
N ILE A 124 18.14 -6.59 7.55
CA ILE A 124 18.14 -5.46 8.50
C ILE A 124 17.64 -5.89 9.88
N GLU A 125 16.57 -6.68 9.93
CA GLU A 125 16.01 -7.20 11.18
C GLU A 125 16.99 -8.14 11.91
N HIS A 126 17.68 -8.98 11.16
CA HIS A 126 18.74 -9.83 11.70
C HIS A 126 19.86 -8.98 12.32
N ASP A 127 20.40 -8.00 11.59
CA ASP A 127 21.48 -7.14 12.06
C ASP A 127 21.07 -6.31 13.30
N LEU A 128 19.82 -5.83 13.33
CA LEU A 128 19.25 -5.13 14.49
C LEU A 128 19.10 -6.06 15.69
N SER A 129 18.69 -7.31 15.47
CA SER A 129 18.51 -8.29 16.54
C SER A 129 19.83 -8.63 17.24
N LEU A 130 20.92 -8.71 16.47
CA LEU A 130 22.29 -8.87 17.00
C LEU A 130 22.70 -7.66 17.85
N THR A 131 22.45 -6.45 17.35
CA THR A 131 22.80 -5.20 18.05
C THR A 131 22.04 -5.06 19.36
N LYS A 132 20.74 -5.43 19.38
CA LYS A 132 19.87 -5.31 20.56
C LYS A 132 19.90 -6.52 21.49
N HIS A 133 20.60 -7.59 21.11
CA HIS A 133 20.58 -8.86 21.84
C HIS A 133 19.15 -9.41 22.04
N THR A 134 18.36 -9.36 20.97
CA THR A 134 16.95 -9.82 20.94
C THR A 134 16.76 -10.91 19.90
N ALA A 135 15.67 -11.66 19.98
CA ALA A 135 15.32 -12.62 18.93
C ALA A 135 14.97 -11.89 17.62
N THR A 136 15.46 -12.41 16.49
CA THR A 136 15.13 -11.88 15.16
C THR A 136 13.64 -12.10 14.87
N ARG A 137 12.93 -11.04 14.49
CA ARG A 137 11.54 -11.13 14.02
C ARG A 137 11.52 -11.84 12.65
N LYS A 138 10.58 -12.76 12.44
CA LYS A 138 10.42 -13.44 11.15
C LYS A 138 9.70 -12.53 10.15
N VAL A 139 10.29 -12.36 8.96
CA VAL A 139 9.71 -11.53 7.91
C VAL A 139 8.76 -12.37 7.04
N VAL A 140 7.54 -11.87 6.89
CA VAL A 140 6.48 -12.48 6.09
C VAL A 140 6.02 -11.47 5.04
N GLY A 141 6.04 -11.88 3.78
CA GLY A 141 5.35 -11.20 2.69
C GLY A 141 4.01 -11.85 2.39
N VAL A 142 2.98 -11.06 2.17
CA VAL A 142 1.69 -11.51 1.62
C VAL A 142 1.44 -10.74 0.33
N TYR A 143 1.55 -11.42 -0.79
CA TYR A 143 1.26 -10.84 -2.10
C TYR A 143 -0.21 -11.09 -2.45
N VAL A 144 -0.97 -10.01 -2.61
CA VAL A 144 -2.37 -10.09 -3.02
C VAL A 144 -2.45 -9.92 -4.53
N GLY A 145 -2.75 -11.02 -5.21
CA GLY A 145 -2.90 -11.09 -6.65
C GLY A 145 -4.33 -10.83 -7.08
N TRP A 146 -4.57 -9.87 -7.96
CA TRP A 146 -5.83 -9.73 -8.68
C TRP A 146 -5.54 -9.68 -10.18
N ARG A 147 -6.57 -9.76 -11.02
CA ARG A 147 -6.34 -9.77 -12.48
C ARG A 147 -6.08 -8.35 -13.00
N GLY A 148 -4.90 -7.82 -12.71
CA GLY A 148 -4.48 -6.48 -13.12
C GLY A 148 -4.31 -6.38 -14.62
N GLU A 149 -3.55 -7.30 -15.22
CA GLU A 149 -3.50 -7.46 -16.68
C GLU A 149 -4.63 -8.37 -17.16
N SER A 150 -5.50 -7.87 -18.04
CA SER A 150 -6.59 -8.65 -18.64
C SER A 150 -6.37 -8.98 -20.12
N ILE A 151 -5.56 -8.18 -20.83
CA ILE A 151 -5.18 -8.37 -22.23
C ILE A 151 -3.66 -8.34 -22.33
N ASP A 152 -3.06 -9.43 -22.83
CA ASP A 152 -1.63 -9.64 -23.06
C ASP A 152 -1.23 -9.26 -24.49
N VAL A 153 -1.82 -8.17 -25.02
CA VAL A 153 -1.52 -7.62 -26.35
C VAL A 153 -1.02 -6.20 -26.19
N PRO A 154 0.26 -5.91 -26.50
CA PRO A 154 0.85 -4.58 -26.39
C PRO A 154 0.02 -3.53 -27.16
N GLY A 155 -0.39 -2.45 -26.49
CA GLY A 155 -1.16 -1.35 -27.08
C GLY A 155 -2.67 -1.46 -26.90
N LEU A 156 -3.25 -2.66 -27.00
CA LEU A 156 -4.68 -2.89 -26.67
C LEU A 156 -4.91 -3.05 -25.17
N ASN A 157 -3.88 -3.45 -24.44
CA ASN A 157 -3.88 -3.57 -23.00
C ASN A 157 -4.18 -2.21 -22.30
N TYR A 158 -3.78 -1.07 -22.89
CA TYR A 158 -4.11 0.27 -22.40
C TYR A 158 -5.60 0.62 -22.47
N LEU A 159 -6.38 -0.03 -23.33
CA LEU A 159 -7.84 0.17 -23.43
C LEU A 159 -8.59 -0.38 -22.21
N THR A 160 -7.94 -1.23 -21.40
CA THR A 160 -8.53 -1.85 -20.21
C THR A 160 -8.51 -0.96 -18.98
N PHE A 161 -7.91 0.24 -19.08
CA PHE A 161 -7.71 1.17 -17.96
C PHE A 161 -8.98 1.41 -17.15
N TRP A 162 -10.12 1.60 -17.82
CA TRP A 162 -11.41 1.87 -17.19
C TRP A 162 -12.01 0.70 -16.45
N ASP A 163 -12.02 -0.46 -17.10
CA ASP A 163 -12.52 -1.69 -16.49
C ASP A 163 -11.65 -2.09 -15.30
N ARG A 164 -10.31 -1.96 -15.41
CA ARG A 164 -9.37 -2.26 -14.32
C ARG A 164 -9.44 -1.22 -13.19
N LYS A 165 -9.68 0.05 -13.54
CA LYS A 165 -10.37 1.12 -12.78
C LYS A 165 -11.35 0.61 -11.75
N SER A 166 -12.54 0.30 -12.27
CA SER A 166 -13.69 -0.12 -11.50
C SER A 166 -13.42 -1.43 -10.74
N THR A 167 -12.72 -2.38 -11.37
CA THR A 167 -12.36 -3.65 -10.75
C THR A 167 -11.50 -3.46 -9.50
N ALA A 168 -10.49 -2.59 -9.53
CA ALA A 168 -9.62 -2.34 -8.37
C ALA A 168 -10.40 -1.79 -7.16
N GLN A 169 -11.46 -1.01 -7.41
CA GLN A 169 -12.32 -0.51 -6.35
C GLN A 169 -13.18 -1.64 -5.77
N GLU A 170 -13.83 -2.44 -6.63
CA GLU A 170 -14.68 -3.56 -6.22
C GLU A 170 -13.89 -4.63 -5.44
N VAL A 171 -12.69 -4.96 -5.91
CA VAL A 171 -11.80 -5.94 -5.27
C VAL A 171 -11.45 -5.55 -3.83
N GLY A 172 -11.32 -4.24 -3.56
CA GLY A 172 -11.04 -3.74 -2.22
C GLY A 172 -12.16 -4.01 -1.21
N HIS A 173 -13.42 -4.02 -1.64
CA HIS A 173 -14.57 -4.03 -0.74
C HIS A 173 -14.89 -5.40 -0.10
N LEU A 174 -14.34 -6.49 -0.65
CA LEU A 174 -14.75 -7.85 -0.28
C LEU A 174 -13.58 -8.68 0.27
N GLY A 175 -13.07 -9.65 -0.50
CA GLY A 175 -12.11 -10.66 -0.04
C GLY A 175 -10.80 -10.08 0.50
N VAL A 176 -10.36 -8.93 -0.02
CA VAL A 176 -9.16 -8.25 0.49
C VAL A 176 -9.38 -7.73 1.90
N THR A 177 -10.54 -7.13 2.20
CA THR A 177 -10.86 -6.67 3.55
C THR A 177 -10.86 -7.84 4.56
N GLU A 178 -11.46 -8.98 4.20
CA GLU A 178 -11.44 -10.19 5.04
C GLU A 178 -10.01 -10.64 5.35
N LEU A 179 -9.16 -10.76 4.32
CA LEU A 179 -7.75 -11.13 4.48
C LEU A 179 -7.03 -10.17 5.42
N LEU A 180 -7.13 -8.87 5.18
CA LEU A 180 -6.39 -7.87 5.94
C LEU A 180 -6.75 -7.92 7.42
N VAL A 181 -8.04 -7.97 7.78
CA VAL A 181 -8.48 -7.99 9.19
C VAL A 181 -8.00 -9.26 9.90
N ARG A 182 -8.00 -10.41 9.22
CA ARG A 182 -7.45 -11.66 9.79
C ARG A 182 -5.93 -11.61 9.98
N LEU A 183 -5.20 -10.97 9.07
CA LEU A 183 -3.76 -10.76 9.24
C LEU A 183 -3.45 -9.84 10.44
N GLU A 184 -4.28 -8.83 10.69
CA GLU A 184 -4.15 -7.96 11.85
C GLU A 184 -4.40 -8.72 13.16
N GLU A 185 -5.40 -9.60 13.17
CA GLU A 185 -5.64 -10.51 14.30
C GLU A 185 -4.39 -11.36 14.61
N ILE A 186 -3.80 -11.97 13.58
CA ILE A 186 -2.58 -12.79 13.71
C ILE A 186 -1.41 -11.94 14.26
N ALA A 187 -1.19 -10.74 13.71
CA ALA A 187 -0.15 -9.84 14.20
C ALA A 187 -0.36 -9.45 15.68
N ASN A 188 -1.59 -9.47 16.17
CA ASN A 188 -1.90 -9.12 17.56
C ASN A 188 -1.80 -10.28 18.56
N VAL A 189 -1.70 -11.54 18.10
CA VAL A 189 -1.59 -12.74 18.98
C VAL A 189 -0.50 -12.58 20.03
N LYS A 190 0.71 -12.17 19.62
CA LYS A 190 1.84 -11.97 20.54
C LYS A 190 1.87 -10.58 21.20
N ASN A 191 1.24 -9.59 20.59
CA ASN A 191 1.11 -8.25 21.17
C ASN A 191 0.26 -8.27 22.44
N ALA A 192 -0.64 -9.24 22.59
CA ALA A 192 -1.47 -9.42 23.78
C ALA A 192 -0.72 -10.04 24.99
N LEU A 193 0.51 -10.55 24.80
CA LEU A 193 1.31 -11.10 25.91
C LEU A 193 1.87 -9.98 26.81
N THR A 194 2.24 -10.33 28.05
CA THR A 194 2.87 -9.39 29.00
C THR A 194 4.25 -9.92 29.41
N PRO A 195 5.36 -9.21 29.09
CA PRO A 195 5.43 -8.00 28.28
C PRO A 195 5.09 -8.27 26.80
N PRO A 196 4.57 -7.26 26.06
CA PRO A 196 4.16 -7.45 24.67
C PRO A 196 5.36 -7.79 23.79
N ILE A 197 5.28 -8.92 23.08
CA ILE A 197 6.29 -9.26 22.08
C ILE A 197 5.79 -8.74 20.75
N LYS A 198 6.41 -7.66 20.27
CA LYS A 198 5.82 -6.86 19.22
C LYS A 198 5.96 -7.49 17.83
N SER A 199 4.85 -7.98 17.30
CA SER A 199 4.69 -8.29 15.87
C SER A 199 4.17 -7.06 15.11
N ARG A 200 4.24 -7.10 13.77
CA ARG A 200 3.89 -5.98 12.89
C ARG A 200 3.00 -6.39 11.74
N LEU A 201 2.15 -5.46 11.32
CA LEU A 201 1.41 -5.49 10.07
C LEU A 201 1.58 -4.16 9.32
N VAL A 202 2.17 -4.25 8.13
CA VAL A 202 2.28 -3.14 7.18
C VAL A 202 1.51 -3.53 5.92
N VAL A 203 0.60 -2.67 5.47
CA VAL A 203 -0.19 -2.92 4.26
C VAL A 203 0.17 -1.91 3.18
N MET A 204 0.71 -2.41 2.07
CA MET A 204 1.18 -1.61 0.94
C MET A 204 0.33 -1.87 -0.30
N GLY A 205 -0.06 -0.80 -0.99
CA GLY A 205 -0.70 -0.88 -2.31
C GLY A 205 0.02 0.02 -3.30
N HIS A 206 0.35 -0.52 -4.48
CA HIS A 206 0.98 0.24 -5.56
C HIS A 206 -0.02 0.54 -6.69
N SER A 207 -0.02 1.76 -7.23
CA SER A 207 -0.86 2.11 -8.39
C SER A 207 -2.35 1.79 -8.14
N PHE A 208 -3.01 0.97 -8.97
CA PHE A 208 -4.37 0.48 -8.70
C PHE A 208 -4.47 -0.43 -7.47
N GLY A 209 -3.41 -1.14 -7.09
CA GLY A 209 -3.35 -1.82 -5.80
C GLY A 209 -3.43 -0.85 -4.62
N GLY A 210 -2.98 0.40 -4.80
CA GLY A 210 -3.22 1.48 -3.86
C GLY A 210 -4.72 1.81 -3.70
N ALA A 211 -5.48 1.77 -4.80
CA ALA A 211 -6.93 1.94 -4.77
C ALA A 211 -7.64 0.77 -4.07
N VAL A 212 -7.18 -0.47 -4.31
CA VAL A 212 -7.66 -1.68 -3.62
C VAL A 212 -7.45 -1.53 -2.11
N VAL A 213 -6.22 -1.24 -1.67
CA VAL A 213 -5.87 -1.09 -0.25
C VAL A 213 -6.64 0.06 0.39
N PHE A 214 -6.73 1.21 -0.26
CA PHE A 214 -7.49 2.35 0.27
C PHE A 214 -8.96 1.99 0.44
N SER A 215 -9.58 1.34 -0.55
CA SER A 215 -11.00 0.94 -0.50
C SER A 215 -11.25 -0.13 0.58
N ALA A 216 -10.30 -1.04 0.81
CA ALA A 216 -10.37 -2.06 1.86
C ALA A 216 -10.19 -1.50 3.28
N THR A 217 -9.44 -0.41 3.44
CA THR A 217 -9.04 0.09 4.77
C THR A 217 -9.72 1.39 5.18
N THR A 218 -10.20 2.22 4.25
CA THR A 218 -10.66 3.59 4.56
C THR A 218 -11.79 3.65 5.59
N GLN A 219 -12.79 2.78 5.48
CA GLN A 219 -13.91 2.74 6.44
C GLN A 219 -13.46 2.26 7.83
N ILE A 220 -12.51 1.30 7.88
CA ILE A 220 -11.92 0.81 9.13
C ILE A 220 -11.09 1.92 9.78
N LEU A 221 -10.29 2.63 8.99
CA LEU A 221 -9.50 3.77 9.44
C LEU A 221 -10.40 4.89 9.99
N ALA A 222 -11.49 5.22 9.30
CA ALA A 222 -12.45 6.23 9.75
C ALA A 222 -13.15 5.83 11.06
N ASP A 223 -13.66 4.59 11.15
CA ASP A 223 -14.26 4.06 12.37
C ASP A 223 -13.30 4.14 13.55
N ARG A 224 -12.06 3.67 13.38
CA ARG A 224 -11.04 3.64 14.44
C ARG A 224 -10.53 5.03 14.81
N PHE A 225 -10.47 5.95 13.86
CA PHE A 225 -10.15 7.35 14.13
C PHE A 225 -11.20 7.95 15.07
N VAL A 226 -12.49 7.74 14.80
CA VAL A 226 -13.60 8.26 15.62
C VAL A 226 -13.75 7.51 16.95
N ASN A 227 -13.67 6.18 16.92
CA ASN A 227 -13.87 5.29 18.07
C ASN A 227 -12.66 5.16 19.00
N SER A 228 -11.56 5.89 18.72
CA SER A 228 -10.47 6.15 19.68
C SER A 228 -10.95 6.79 21.01
N LYS A 229 -12.23 7.16 21.07
CA LYS A 229 -12.96 7.79 22.18
C LYS A 229 -13.65 6.83 23.16
N VAL A 230 -13.76 5.53 22.89
CA VAL A 230 -14.53 4.62 23.76
C VAL A 230 -13.83 4.44 25.12
N GLY A 231 -14.45 4.95 26.18
CA GLY A 231 -13.99 4.79 27.57
C GLY A 231 -12.99 5.84 28.08
N LYS A 232 -12.71 6.91 27.32
CA LYS A 232 -11.81 8.01 27.75
C LYS A 232 -12.57 9.32 27.92
N SER A 233 -12.30 10.06 29.00
CA SER A 233 -12.82 11.41 29.26
C SER A 233 -12.14 12.51 28.43
N SER A 234 -11.19 12.14 27.58
CA SER A 234 -10.47 13.03 26.65
C SER A 234 -10.17 12.27 25.34
N ALA A 235 -10.06 13.01 24.22
CA ALA A 235 -9.60 12.45 22.96
C ALA A 235 -8.23 11.77 23.18
N GLY A 236 -8.03 10.58 22.60
CA GLY A 236 -6.72 9.91 22.55
C GLY A 236 -6.09 10.03 21.17
N ASP A 237 -5.03 9.27 20.91
CA ASP A 237 -4.47 9.15 19.56
C ASP A 237 -5.46 8.48 18.60
N ALA A 238 -5.45 8.93 17.36
CA ALA A 238 -6.12 8.26 16.26
C ALA A 238 -5.55 6.85 16.08
N ASN A 239 -6.42 5.85 16.23
CA ASN A 239 -6.12 4.47 15.91
C ASN A 239 -6.08 4.28 14.38
N GLY A 240 -5.30 3.30 13.92
CA GLY A 240 -5.17 2.97 12.50
C GLY A 240 -5.47 1.50 12.21
N PHE A 241 -4.95 1.02 11.09
CA PHE A 241 -5.03 -0.37 10.66
C PHE A 241 -3.63 -0.97 10.58
N GLY A 242 -3.38 -2.03 11.37
CA GLY A 242 -2.01 -2.50 11.62
C GLY A 242 -1.13 -1.39 12.21
N ASP A 243 0.16 -1.44 11.88
CA ASP A 243 1.13 -0.40 12.24
C ASP A 243 1.13 0.76 11.24
N LEU A 244 0.97 0.47 9.93
CA LEU A 244 0.95 1.49 8.87
C LEU A 244 0.28 0.98 7.58
N VAL A 245 -0.59 1.81 6.98
CA VAL A 245 -1.06 1.67 5.60
C VAL A 245 -0.25 2.58 4.70
N VAL A 246 0.30 2.06 3.60
CA VAL A 246 1.15 2.78 2.66
C VAL A 246 0.59 2.65 1.25
N LEU A 247 0.39 3.77 0.57
CA LEU A 247 -0.05 3.81 -0.83
C LEU A 247 1.07 4.41 -1.68
N LEU A 248 1.63 3.62 -2.58
CA LEU A 248 2.77 4.00 -3.43
C LEU A 248 2.27 4.33 -4.83
N ASN A 249 2.50 5.57 -5.28
CA ASN A 249 2.02 6.09 -6.55
C ASN A 249 0.55 5.71 -6.84
N PRO A 250 -0.40 5.89 -5.89
CA PRO A 250 -1.72 5.33 -6.04
C PRO A 250 -2.53 6.00 -7.16
N ALA A 251 -3.25 5.17 -7.89
CA ALA A 251 -4.07 5.59 -9.03
C ALA A 251 -5.56 5.62 -8.66
N PHE A 252 -5.95 6.51 -7.75
CA PHE A 252 -7.35 6.81 -7.46
C PHE A 252 -7.57 8.32 -7.23
N GLU A 253 -8.83 8.73 -7.29
CA GLU A 253 -9.29 10.11 -7.29
C GLU A 253 -8.98 10.81 -5.96
N ALA A 254 -8.48 12.04 -6.04
CA ALA A 254 -8.27 12.87 -4.86
C ALA A 254 -9.58 13.13 -4.10
N LEU A 255 -10.70 13.22 -4.83
CA LEU A 255 -12.03 13.37 -4.23
C LEU A 255 -12.38 12.22 -3.27
N ARG A 256 -11.94 10.98 -3.56
CA ARG A 256 -12.16 9.83 -2.65
C ARG A 256 -11.35 9.90 -1.36
N TYR A 257 -10.23 10.62 -1.36
CA TYR A 257 -9.43 10.86 -0.15
C TYR A 257 -9.96 12.03 0.69
N ALA A 258 -10.72 12.97 0.09
CA ALA A 258 -11.19 14.18 0.75
C ALA A 258 -11.91 13.92 2.09
N PRO A 259 -12.80 12.90 2.25
CA PRO A 259 -13.42 12.62 3.54
C PRO A 259 -12.43 12.20 4.64
N ALA A 260 -11.39 11.43 4.30
CA ALA A 260 -10.35 11.04 5.25
C ALA A 260 -9.48 12.25 5.64
N TYR A 261 -9.18 13.12 4.68
CA TYR A 261 -8.53 14.41 4.94
C TYR A 261 -9.37 15.27 5.88
N ASP A 262 -10.67 15.46 5.60
CA ASP A 262 -11.60 16.25 6.41
C ASP A 262 -11.68 15.68 7.85
N LEU A 263 -11.78 14.36 8.00
CA LEU A 263 -11.81 13.69 9.30
C LEU A 263 -10.55 13.98 10.13
N ALA A 264 -9.37 13.86 9.53
CA ALA A 264 -8.12 14.15 10.20
C ALA A 264 -7.93 15.66 10.46
N GLN A 265 -8.43 16.52 9.58
CA GLN A 265 -8.26 17.96 9.71
C GLN A 265 -9.22 18.56 10.75
N ALA A 266 -10.40 17.96 10.97
CA ALA A 266 -11.33 18.36 12.02
C ALA A 266 -10.73 18.24 13.44
N GLN A 267 -9.66 17.46 13.61
CA GLN A 267 -8.87 17.42 14.83
C GLN A 267 -7.76 18.48 14.79
N CYS A 268 -7.98 19.60 15.51
CA CYS A 268 -7.09 20.77 15.48
C CYS A 268 -5.72 20.60 16.17
N SER A 269 -5.49 19.46 16.83
CA SER A 269 -4.22 19.16 17.47
C SER A 269 -4.08 17.67 17.72
N TYR A 270 -2.84 17.19 17.67
CA TYR A 270 -2.48 15.80 17.95
C TYR A 270 -1.49 15.74 19.11
N PHE A 271 -1.59 14.68 19.92
CA PHE A 271 -0.63 14.43 21.00
C PHE A 271 0.75 14.11 20.44
N ASP A 272 1.76 14.24 21.30
CA ASP A 272 3.16 14.03 20.94
C ASP A 272 3.46 12.58 20.51
N ASN A 273 2.65 11.63 20.99
CA ASN A 273 2.73 10.21 20.65
C ASN A 273 1.86 9.80 19.46
N GLN A 274 1.12 10.73 18.83
CA GLN A 274 0.41 10.44 17.59
C GLN A 274 1.40 10.13 16.47
N VAL A 275 1.29 8.95 15.87
CA VAL A 275 2.11 8.49 14.75
C VAL A 275 1.29 8.39 13.45
N PRO A 276 1.94 8.37 12.27
CA PRO A 276 1.28 8.09 11.00
C PRO A 276 0.55 6.75 11.01
N LYS A 277 -0.65 6.75 10.42
CA LYS A 277 -1.49 5.57 10.20
C LYS A 277 -1.76 5.32 8.72
N LEU A 278 -1.70 6.37 7.89
CA LEU A 278 -1.79 6.30 6.44
C LEU A 278 -0.70 7.18 5.84
N ALA A 279 0.11 6.62 4.94
CA ALA A 279 1.11 7.36 4.19
C ALA A 279 0.91 7.13 2.69
N ILE A 280 0.52 8.18 1.98
CA ILE A 280 0.41 8.23 0.52
C ILE A 280 1.69 8.85 -0.02
N LEU A 281 2.47 8.11 -0.79
CA LEU A 281 3.74 8.56 -1.36
C LEU A 281 3.60 8.57 -2.89
N THR A 282 3.72 9.73 -3.51
CA THR A 282 3.59 9.87 -4.98
C THR A 282 4.78 10.61 -5.57
N SER A 283 5.45 10.00 -6.54
CA SER A 283 6.58 10.60 -7.25
C SER A 283 6.17 11.80 -8.10
N GLU A 284 7.02 12.82 -8.11
CA GLU A 284 6.91 13.95 -9.05
C GLU A 284 7.09 13.53 -10.51
N ALA A 285 7.79 12.41 -10.75
CA ALA A 285 8.06 11.82 -12.05
C ALA A 285 7.08 10.71 -12.44
N ASP A 286 6.03 10.47 -11.64
CA ASP A 286 4.97 9.53 -12.02
C ASP A 286 4.07 10.12 -13.13
N TYR A 287 4.51 9.94 -14.37
CA TYR A 287 3.77 10.38 -15.54
C TYR A 287 2.46 9.62 -15.76
N ALA A 288 2.36 8.37 -15.29
CA ALA A 288 1.16 7.56 -15.48
C ALA A 288 -0.02 8.17 -14.71
N THR A 289 0.16 8.43 -13.42
CA THR A 289 -0.91 9.05 -12.62
C THR A 289 -1.06 10.54 -12.87
N LYS A 290 -0.01 11.23 -13.36
CA LYS A 290 -0.06 12.66 -13.68
C LYS A 290 -0.82 12.98 -14.96
N TYR A 291 -0.71 12.15 -16.00
CA TYR A 291 -1.28 12.45 -17.32
C TYR A 291 -2.27 11.39 -17.81
N ALA A 292 -1.95 10.10 -17.70
CA ALA A 292 -2.84 9.05 -18.19
C ALA A 292 -4.10 8.95 -17.33
N PHE A 293 -3.98 9.08 -16.01
CA PHE A 293 -5.14 9.03 -15.11
C PHE A 293 -6.14 10.18 -15.33
N PRO A 294 -5.73 11.47 -15.40
CA PRO A 294 -6.68 12.55 -15.70
C PRO A 294 -7.26 12.49 -17.11
N ALA A 295 -6.47 12.09 -18.10
CA ALA A 295 -6.94 11.91 -19.48
C ALA A 295 -7.97 10.79 -19.58
N GLY A 296 -7.80 9.73 -18.78
CA GLY A 296 -8.86 8.80 -18.44
C GLY A 296 -10.04 9.59 -17.89
N GLN A 297 -10.00 9.98 -16.61
CA GLN A 297 -11.14 10.50 -15.85
C GLN A 297 -12.01 11.56 -16.54
N PHE A 298 -11.43 12.40 -17.41
CA PHE A 298 -12.19 13.35 -18.21
C PHE A 298 -13.38 12.72 -18.97
N PHE A 299 -13.27 11.50 -19.49
CA PHE A 299 -14.35 10.87 -20.26
C PHE A 299 -15.45 10.22 -19.40
N SER A 300 -15.12 9.76 -18.19
CA SER A 300 -16.10 9.14 -17.28
C SER A 300 -16.91 10.18 -16.51
N THR A 301 -16.33 11.34 -16.25
CA THR A 301 -16.90 12.41 -15.40
C THR A 301 -17.71 13.45 -16.17
N PHE A 302 -17.85 13.30 -17.50
CA PHE A 302 -18.45 14.32 -18.39
C PHE A 302 -19.91 14.65 -18.09
N PHE A 303 -20.68 13.73 -17.49
CA PHE A 303 -22.08 13.93 -17.14
C PHE A 303 -22.33 14.09 -15.63
N GLU A 304 -21.26 14.18 -14.83
CA GLU A 304 -21.38 14.36 -13.39
C GLU A 304 -21.50 15.84 -13.03
N THR A 305 -22.26 16.13 -11.97
CA THR A 305 -22.36 17.49 -11.42
C THR A 305 -21.31 17.68 -10.33
N HIS A 306 -20.36 18.58 -10.56
CA HIS A 306 -19.33 18.94 -9.58
C HIS A 306 -19.57 20.34 -9.02
N GLY A 307 -19.31 20.52 -7.72
CA GLY A 307 -19.30 21.81 -7.06
C GLY A 307 -17.90 22.25 -6.63
N THR A 308 -17.86 23.32 -5.83
CA THR A 308 -16.66 23.72 -5.11
C THR A 308 -16.92 23.59 -3.62
N ILE A 309 -16.11 22.78 -2.97
CA ILE A 309 -16.09 22.61 -1.52
C ILE A 309 -15.18 23.67 -0.91
N GLN A 310 -15.69 24.40 0.07
CA GLN A 310 -14.89 25.29 0.92
C GLN A 310 -14.84 24.71 2.33
N ARG A 311 -13.63 24.64 2.90
CA ARG A 311 -13.35 24.24 4.28
C ARG A 311 -12.47 25.28 4.95
N ASN A 312 -12.56 25.36 6.27
CA ASN A 312 -11.66 26.19 7.07
C ASN A 312 -11.42 25.53 8.43
N ASP A 313 -11.27 24.21 8.42
CA ASP A 313 -11.08 23.42 9.64
C ASP A 313 -9.74 23.77 10.28
N CYS A 314 -9.79 24.14 11.55
CA CYS A 314 -8.62 24.45 12.36
C CYS A 314 -7.69 25.53 11.76
N LYS A 315 -8.27 26.51 11.04
CA LYS A 315 -7.58 27.64 10.38
C LYS A 315 -6.73 27.25 9.16
N PHE A 316 -7.02 26.11 8.54
CA PHE A 316 -6.46 25.73 7.25
C PHE A 316 -7.55 25.87 6.19
N PRO A 317 -7.64 27.04 5.50
CA PRO A 317 -8.60 27.20 4.44
C PRO A 317 -8.26 26.28 3.27
N LEU A 318 -9.24 25.52 2.81
CA LEU A 318 -9.13 24.62 1.66
C LEU A 318 -10.28 24.90 0.71
N SER A 319 -9.93 25.27 -0.52
CA SER A 319 -10.86 25.33 -1.65
C SER A 319 -10.60 24.11 -2.53
N LEU A 320 -11.58 23.22 -2.62
CA LEU A 320 -11.51 22.00 -3.39
C LEU A 320 -12.54 22.06 -4.52
N ASP A 321 -12.05 22.14 -5.76
CA ASP A 321 -12.88 21.94 -6.95
C ASP A 321 -13.12 20.44 -7.11
N GLU A 322 -14.37 20.01 -6.96
CA GLU A 322 -14.70 18.58 -6.91
C GLU A 322 -14.37 17.90 -8.24
N GLY A 323 -14.60 18.57 -9.38
CA GLY A 323 -14.29 18.02 -10.69
C GLY A 323 -12.78 17.87 -10.91
N ALA A 324 -11.99 18.85 -10.47
CA ALA A 324 -10.53 18.78 -10.53
C ALA A 324 -10.00 17.69 -9.59
N ALA A 325 -10.58 17.54 -8.39
CA ALA A 325 -10.21 16.49 -7.44
C ALA A 325 -10.58 15.09 -7.94
N ASP A 326 -11.69 14.96 -8.67
CA ASP A 326 -12.17 13.71 -9.23
C ASP A 326 -11.36 13.26 -10.46
N ARG A 327 -10.93 14.22 -11.27
CA ARG A 327 -10.04 13.98 -12.42
C ARG A 327 -8.57 13.79 -12.04
N SER A 328 -8.14 14.23 -10.86
CA SER A 328 -6.74 14.16 -10.44
C SER A 328 -6.49 12.95 -9.56
N ALA A 329 -5.37 12.25 -9.78
CA ALA A 329 -4.93 11.25 -8.81
C ALA A 329 -4.56 11.94 -7.48
N VAL A 330 -4.81 11.27 -6.35
CA VAL A 330 -4.64 11.82 -4.99
C VAL A 330 -3.27 12.46 -4.74
N GLY A 331 -2.21 11.90 -5.31
CA GLY A 331 -0.85 12.39 -5.16
C GLY A 331 -0.46 13.60 -6.02
N HIS A 332 -1.27 13.91 -7.04
CA HIS A 332 -1.06 15.06 -7.93
C HIS A 332 -2.04 16.21 -7.67
N PHE A 333 -3.04 16.00 -6.81
CA PHE A 333 -3.97 17.05 -6.43
C PHE A 333 -3.39 17.91 -5.30
N GLY A 334 -2.69 18.98 -5.71
CA GLY A 334 -1.97 19.90 -4.85
C GLY A 334 -2.67 20.32 -3.54
N PRO A 335 -3.98 20.63 -3.52
CA PRO A 335 -4.66 21.03 -2.30
C PRO A 335 -4.60 20.02 -1.15
N LEU A 336 -4.56 18.71 -1.45
CA LEU A 336 -4.55 17.65 -0.44
C LEU A 336 -3.15 17.12 -0.09
N ILE A 337 -2.08 17.64 -0.71
CA ILE A 337 -0.69 17.24 -0.41
C ILE A 337 -0.24 17.93 0.87
N SER A 338 0.12 17.17 1.89
CA SER A 338 0.54 17.68 3.20
C SER A 338 2.05 17.80 3.38
N HIS A 339 2.84 16.98 2.67
CA HIS A 339 4.30 16.92 2.85
C HIS A 339 5.06 16.76 1.53
N THR A 340 6.36 17.03 1.55
CA THR A 340 7.32 16.57 0.54
C THR A 340 8.38 15.66 1.15
N LEU A 341 8.87 14.69 0.39
CA LEU A 341 10.01 13.85 0.74
C LEU A 341 11.12 14.04 -0.30
N THR A 342 12.26 14.57 0.12
CA THR A 342 13.43 14.84 -0.74
C THR A 342 14.65 14.06 -0.27
N PRO A 343 15.66 13.81 -1.12
CA PRO A 343 16.94 13.31 -0.65
C PRO A 343 17.57 14.29 0.35
N THR A 344 18.39 13.78 1.27
CA THR A 344 19.20 14.64 2.14
C THR A 344 20.15 15.48 1.32
N ASN A 345 20.17 16.78 1.60
CA ASN A 345 21.18 17.66 1.06
C ASN A 345 22.45 17.57 1.93
N PRO A 346 23.61 17.10 1.40
CA PRO A 346 24.86 17.04 2.17
C PRO A 346 25.33 18.39 2.72
N GLN A 347 24.79 19.50 2.20
CA GLN A 347 25.13 20.86 2.61
C GLN A 347 24.24 21.44 3.73
N ASP A 348 23.29 20.68 4.29
CA ASP A 348 22.48 21.12 5.45
C ASP A 348 22.91 20.42 6.76
N PRO A 349 23.91 20.97 7.48
CA PRO A 349 24.46 20.35 8.69
C PRO A 349 23.60 20.52 9.95
N HIS A 350 22.43 21.18 9.86
CA HIS A 350 21.65 21.56 11.06
C HIS A 350 20.32 20.82 11.22
N MET A 351 20.05 19.79 10.41
CA MET A 351 18.83 19.00 10.55
C MET A 351 18.93 17.90 11.61
N ALA A 352 17.89 17.76 12.43
CA ALA A 352 17.76 16.63 13.34
C ALA A 352 17.61 15.33 12.55
N ILE A 353 18.48 14.36 12.82
CA ILE A 353 18.51 13.05 12.15
C ILE A 353 17.70 12.05 12.97
N ALA A 354 16.56 11.63 12.43
CA ALA A 354 15.75 10.52 12.94
C ALA A 354 16.39 9.18 12.55
N ASN A 355 16.63 8.38 13.57
CA ASN A 355 17.12 7.02 13.50
C ASN A 355 16.30 6.12 14.44
N TYR A 356 16.73 4.86 14.57
CA TYR A 356 16.03 3.87 15.39
C TYR A 356 15.70 4.34 16.83
N THR A 357 16.61 5.07 17.49
CA THR A 357 16.52 5.35 18.94
C THR A 357 15.84 6.66 19.27
N ASN A 358 15.80 7.63 18.34
CA ASN A 358 15.31 8.98 18.61
C ASN A 358 14.13 9.43 17.73
N MET A 359 13.67 8.59 16.80
CA MET A 359 12.66 9.01 15.81
C MET A 359 11.34 9.49 16.44
N LYS A 360 10.85 8.86 17.50
CA LYS A 360 9.59 9.24 18.15
C LYS A 360 9.70 10.64 18.77
N ASN A 361 10.83 10.95 19.41
CA ASN A 361 11.08 12.27 19.99
C ASN A 361 11.18 13.35 18.90
N ILE A 362 11.81 13.02 17.77
CA ILE A 362 11.93 13.95 16.65
C ILE A 362 10.57 14.16 15.97
N TRP A 363 9.77 13.11 15.81
CA TRP A 363 8.40 13.22 15.29
C TRP A 363 7.49 14.03 16.21
N ALA A 364 7.58 13.81 17.52
CA ALA A 364 6.86 14.59 18.52
C ALA A 364 7.14 16.10 18.37
N ALA A 365 8.39 16.46 18.05
CA ALA A 365 8.84 17.84 17.87
C ALA A 365 8.47 18.48 16.53
N GLN A 366 7.67 17.82 15.67
CA GLN A 366 7.24 18.40 14.39
C GLN A 366 6.50 19.73 14.58
N THR A 367 6.81 20.66 13.70
CA THR A 367 6.19 21.98 13.61
C THR A 367 5.65 22.24 12.21
N THR A 368 4.70 23.16 12.12
CA THR A 368 4.17 23.64 10.84
C THR A 368 5.31 24.24 10.03
N GLY A 369 5.70 23.56 8.95
CA GLY A 369 6.72 24.04 8.01
C GLY A 369 8.11 23.53 8.32
N GLY A 370 8.22 22.76 9.41
CA GLY A 370 9.45 22.10 9.80
C GLY A 370 9.83 20.98 8.84
N SER A 371 11.12 20.69 8.83
CA SER A 371 11.71 19.57 8.09
C SER A 371 12.37 18.61 9.05
N THR A 372 12.34 17.32 8.73
CA THR A 372 12.91 16.25 9.55
C THR A 372 13.65 15.28 8.67
N GLN A 373 14.90 14.97 9.03
CA GLN A 373 15.69 14.00 8.29
C GLN A 373 15.40 12.58 8.80
N PHE A 374 15.07 11.66 7.90
CA PHE A 374 14.89 10.24 8.15
C PHE A 374 15.94 9.46 7.36
N GLY A 375 17.03 9.07 8.03
CA GLY A 375 18.19 8.47 7.37
C GLY A 375 18.74 9.38 6.27
N THR A 376 18.57 8.99 5.01
CA THR A 376 19.04 9.72 3.81
C THR A 376 17.94 10.49 3.07
N THR A 377 16.80 10.69 3.74
CA THR A 377 15.66 11.45 3.21
C THR A 377 15.24 12.57 4.15
N VAL A 378 14.54 13.57 3.65
CA VAL A 378 14.03 14.72 4.40
C VAL A 378 12.54 14.87 4.15
N LEU A 379 11.74 14.77 5.21
CA LEU A 379 10.31 15.01 5.19
C LEU A 379 10.04 16.47 5.60
N THR A 380 9.38 17.24 4.74
CA THR A 380 9.06 18.65 4.98
C THR A 380 7.54 18.85 5.02
N HIS A 381 7.04 19.50 6.07
CA HIS A 381 5.62 19.82 6.23
C HIS A 381 5.22 21.04 5.38
N LEU A 382 4.11 20.99 4.63
CA LEU A 382 3.72 22.04 3.66
C LEU A 382 2.71 23.07 4.19
N ASN A 383 2.52 23.16 5.51
CA ASN A 383 1.62 24.11 6.16
C ASN A 383 0.15 23.98 5.76
N LYS A 384 -0.26 22.76 5.40
CA LYS A 384 -1.62 22.44 4.95
C LYS A 384 -2.41 21.56 5.90
N THR A 385 -1.75 21.00 6.90
CA THR A 385 -2.35 20.14 7.92
C THR A 385 -1.80 20.52 9.29
N ASN A 386 -2.41 19.98 10.36
CA ASN A 386 -1.79 20.05 11.68
C ASN A 386 -0.51 19.17 11.73
N PRO A 387 0.54 19.59 12.46
CA PRO A 387 1.68 18.71 12.76
C PRO A 387 1.22 17.40 13.41
N ARG A 388 1.96 16.30 13.17
CA ARG A 388 1.64 14.94 13.64
C ARG A 388 0.28 14.41 13.16
N ASN A 389 -0.29 14.97 12.09
CA ASN A 389 -1.48 14.40 11.47
C ASN A 389 -1.20 12.94 11.06
N PRO A 390 -2.07 11.98 11.44
CA PRO A 390 -1.84 10.56 11.16
C PRO A 390 -1.94 10.21 9.68
N TYR A 391 -2.53 11.08 8.84
CA TYR A 391 -2.68 10.85 7.41
C TYR A 391 -1.74 11.79 6.63
N LEU A 392 -0.74 11.19 6.00
CA LEU A 392 0.27 11.88 5.20
C LEU A 392 -0.05 11.71 3.72
N ASN A 393 -0.09 12.80 2.97
CA ASN A 393 -0.07 12.79 1.51
C ASN A 393 1.22 13.50 1.07
N VAL A 394 2.18 12.70 0.63
CA VAL A 394 3.58 13.05 0.49
C VAL A 394 3.94 13.04 -0.99
N ARG A 395 4.37 14.19 -1.48
CA ARG A 395 5.01 14.29 -2.80
C ARG A 395 6.48 13.92 -2.70
N VAL A 396 6.92 12.96 -3.49
CA VAL A 396 8.24 12.34 -3.38
C VAL A 396 9.10 12.78 -4.55
N ASP A 397 10.32 13.22 -4.25
CA ASP A 397 11.30 13.62 -5.25
C ASP A 397 11.65 12.45 -6.19
N LYS A 398 11.84 12.76 -7.47
CA LYS A 398 12.19 11.80 -8.52
C LYS A 398 13.52 11.07 -8.28
N GLU A 399 14.42 11.61 -7.46
CA GLU A 399 15.64 10.90 -7.08
C GLU A 399 15.38 9.74 -6.10
N LEU A 400 14.24 9.78 -5.40
CA LEU A 400 13.84 8.73 -4.45
C LEU A 400 12.93 7.69 -5.10
N ILE A 401 12.04 8.12 -6.00
CA ILE A 401 11.17 7.26 -6.82
C ILE A 401 11.27 7.77 -8.26
N ALA A 402 12.05 7.09 -9.10
CA ALA A 402 12.39 7.58 -10.45
C ALA A 402 11.19 7.67 -11.40
N ASP A 403 10.20 6.80 -11.23
CA ASP A 403 9.02 6.71 -12.09
C ASP A 403 7.83 6.05 -11.37
N HIS A 404 6.82 5.64 -12.12
CA HIS A 404 5.63 4.99 -11.57
C HIS A 404 5.94 3.66 -10.84
N ASN A 405 6.92 2.90 -11.29
CA ASN A 405 7.20 1.52 -10.87
C ASN A 405 8.41 1.39 -9.91
N ASP A 406 9.30 2.39 -9.84
CA ASP A 406 10.48 2.41 -8.95
C ASP A 406 10.13 2.66 -7.47
N VAL A 407 9.19 1.88 -6.92
CA VAL A 407 8.61 2.10 -5.59
C VAL A 407 9.30 1.32 -4.47
N PHE A 408 10.20 0.39 -4.81
CA PHE A 408 10.98 -0.41 -3.85
C PHE A 408 12.42 0.09 -3.66
N GLY A 409 12.71 1.32 -4.10
CA GLY A 409 14.01 1.98 -3.93
C GLY A 409 14.44 2.03 -2.45
N GLY A 410 15.72 1.75 -2.19
CA GLY A 410 16.23 1.54 -0.83
C GLY A 410 15.96 2.72 0.13
N ARG A 411 16.13 3.95 -0.35
CA ARG A 411 15.91 5.17 0.47
C ARG A 411 14.45 5.32 0.91
N VAL A 412 13.50 4.98 0.05
CA VAL A 412 12.06 5.03 0.35
C VAL A 412 11.67 3.91 1.31
N MET A 413 12.16 2.70 1.07
CA MET A 413 11.89 1.57 1.97
C MET A 413 12.48 1.79 3.37
N ASP A 414 13.66 2.43 3.46
CA ASP A 414 14.23 2.83 4.75
C ASP A 414 13.40 3.90 5.45
N PHE A 415 12.89 4.90 4.72
CA PHE A 415 11.96 5.89 5.27
C PHE A 415 10.71 5.23 5.84
N LEU A 416 10.06 4.34 5.07
CA LEU A 416 8.87 3.61 5.51
C LEU A 416 9.16 2.71 6.71
N ARG A 417 10.30 2.03 6.74
CA ARG A 417 10.75 1.23 7.89
C ARG A 417 10.86 2.08 9.14
N LEU A 418 11.44 3.28 9.06
CA LEU A 418 11.51 4.20 10.19
C LEU A 418 10.11 4.65 10.64
N LEU A 419 9.17 4.92 9.72
CA LEU A 419 7.79 5.23 10.12
C LEU A 419 7.11 4.06 10.86
N VAL A 420 7.32 2.83 10.40
CA VAL A 420 6.78 1.63 11.04
C VAL A 420 7.38 1.45 12.43
N GLU A 421 8.70 1.56 12.58
CA GLU A 421 9.35 1.42 13.89
C GLU A 421 8.91 2.50 14.89
N MET A 422 8.62 3.71 14.41
CA MET A 422 8.14 4.81 15.25
C MET A 422 6.81 4.51 15.92
N SER A 423 5.93 3.73 15.27
CA SER A 423 4.63 3.33 15.82
C SER A 423 4.73 2.43 17.07
N THR A 424 5.96 2.17 17.54
CA THR A 424 6.28 1.06 18.42
C THR A 424 7.29 1.36 19.52
N ALA A 425 8.01 2.48 19.42
CA ALA A 425 8.85 2.95 20.50
C ALA A 425 7.93 3.33 21.67
N ASP A 426 8.03 2.65 22.80
CA ASP A 426 7.30 3.00 24.02
C ASP A 426 7.79 4.35 24.56
#